data_AF-K3XNP7-F1
#
_entry.id   AF-K3XNP7-F1
#
_cell.length_a   1.000
_cell.length_b   1.000
_cell.length_c   1.000
_cell.angle_alpha   90.00
_cell.angle_beta   90.00
_cell.angle_gamma   90.00
#
_symmetry.space_group_name_H-M   'P 1'
#
loop_
_entity.id
_entity.type
_entity.pdbx_description
1 polymer ?
#
loop_
_entity_poly.entity_id
_entity_poly.type
_entity_poly.pdbx_seq_one_letter_code
_entity_poly.pdbx_strand_id
1 'polypeptide(L)'
;MTSPAISGNLPSPTPAQLRAHQQAAAASRAGTDVSIENMHQGFTHVFESTFESTEGIKEYIEHPAHVEFANEFLPVLEKALIIDYKPTSVN
;
A
#
# COMPACT_ATOMS: atom_id res chain seq x y z
N MET A 1 -1.03 -26.99 9.31
CA MET A 1 -0.62 -26.07 10.40
C MET A 1 -1.24 -24.72 10.06
N THR A 2 -2.34 -24.36 10.71
CA THR A 2 -2.99 -23.06 10.50
C THR A 2 -2.07 -21.99 11.08
N SER A 3 -1.56 -21.10 10.23
CA SER A 3 -0.81 -19.93 10.68
C SER A 3 -1.69 -19.15 11.66
N PRO A 4 -1.21 -18.83 12.88
CA PRO A 4 -2.00 -18.01 13.79
C PRO A 4 -2.14 -16.62 13.16
N ALA A 5 -3.39 -16.23 12.88
CA ALA A 5 -3.71 -14.87 12.46
C ALA A 5 -3.11 -13.91 13.50
N ILE A 6 -2.07 -13.16 13.10
CA ILE A 6 -1.56 -12.06 13.90
C ILE A 6 -2.65 -10.98 13.86
N SER A 7 -3.54 -11.07 14.85
CA SER A 7 -4.59 -10.11 15.17
C SER A 7 -3.96 -8.83 15.75
N GLY A 8 -3.02 -8.23 15.03
CA GLY A 8 -2.60 -6.86 15.23
C GLY A 8 -3.41 -6.01 14.27
N ASN A 9 -4.45 -5.37 14.76
CA ASN A 9 -5.23 -4.44 13.95
C ASN A 9 -4.28 -3.29 13.56
N LEU A 10 -3.75 -3.31 12.34
CA LEU A 10 -2.98 -2.18 11.81
C LEU A 10 -3.89 -0.95 11.94
N PRO A 11 -3.47 0.12 12.63
CA PRO A 11 -4.30 1.30 12.77
C PRO A 11 -4.72 1.76 11.38
N SER A 12 -6.03 1.90 11.17
CA SER A 12 -6.53 2.36 9.89
C SER A 12 -5.91 3.73 9.59
N PRO A 13 -5.32 3.93 8.38
CA PRO A 13 -4.73 5.21 8.04
C PRO A 13 -5.76 6.31 8.21
N THR A 14 -5.35 7.42 8.81
CA THR A 14 -6.23 8.56 9.06
C THR A 14 -6.72 9.14 7.73
N PRO A 15 -7.87 9.83 7.72
CA PRO A 15 -8.33 10.54 6.52
C PRO A 15 -7.31 11.56 5.98
N ALA A 16 -6.41 12.08 6.81
CA ALA A 16 -5.32 12.96 6.35
C ALA A 16 -4.25 12.18 5.57
N GLN A 17 -3.85 11.00 6.06
CA GLN A 17 -2.90 10.10 5.40
C GLN A 17 -3.49 9.53 4.09
N LEU A 18 -4.79 9.19 4.08
CA LEU A 18 -5.51 8.80 2.87
C LEU A 18 -5.60 9.94 1.84
N ARG A 19 -5.77 11.19 2.31
CA ARG A 19 -5.80 12.37 1.43
C ARG A 19 -4.43 12.72 0.85
N ALA A 20 -3.34 12.50 1.59
CA ALA A 20 -1.98 12.64 1.09
C ALA A 20 -1.69 11.66 -0.07
N HIS A 21 -2.20 10.43 0.02
CA HIS A 21 -2.21 9.47 -1.10
C HIS A 21 -3.04 9.95 -2.31
N GLN A 22 -4.19 10.57 -2.07
CA GLN A 22 -5.13 10.99 -3.12
C GLN A 22 -4.71 12.21 -3.93
N GLN A 23 -3.75 13.02 -3.48
CA GLN A 23 -3.40 14.26 -4.18
C GLN A 23 -2.43 14.07 -5.35
N ALA A 24 -1.69 12.96 -5.40
CA ALA A 24 -0.78 12.65 -6.50
C ALA A 24 -1.21 11.42 -7.34
N ALA A 25 -1.96 10.48 -6.75
CA ALA A 25 -2.46 9.33 -7.48
C ALA A 25 -3.78 9.65 -8.19
N ALA A 26 -3.89 9.26 -9.46
CA ALA A 26 -5.13 9.34 -10.24
C ALA A 26 -6.26 8.49 -9.60
N ALA A 27 -5.90 7.40 -8.91
CA ALA A 27 -6.79 6.60 -8.09
C ALA A 27 -6.03 5.91 -6.95
N SER A 28 -6.70 5.66 -5.82
CA SER A 28 -6.14 4.89 -4.70
C SER A 28 -7.16 3.89 -4.16
N ARG A 29 -6.72 2.66 -3.87
CA ARG A 29 -7.54 1.56 -3.33
C ARG A 29 -6.76 0.82 -2.24
N ALA A 30 -7.48 0.20 -1.32
CA ALA A 30 -6.90 -0.65 -0.28
C ALA A 30 -7.80 -1.86 -0.02
N GLY A 31 -7.21 -2.96 0.45
CA GLY A 31 -7.94 -4.18 0.78
C GLY A 31 -7.18 -5.08 1.76
N THR A 32 -7.89 -6.01 2.39
CA THR A 32 -7.34 -7.06 3.24
C THR A 32 -7.27 -8.37 2.45
N ASP A 33 -6.20 -9.15 2.65
CA ASP A 33 -6.08 -10.46 2.03
C ASP A 33 -7.24 -11.38 2.41
N VAL A 34 -7.76 -12.09 1.40
CA VAL A 34 -8.82 -13.09 1.53
C VAL A 34 -8.41 -14.42 0.88
N SER A 35 -7.11 -14.58 0.61
CA SER A 35 -6.59 -15.77 -0.07
C SER A 35 -6.83 -17.04 0.75
N ILE A 36 -7.30 -18.09 0.08
CA ILE A 36 -7.48 -19.43 0.68
C ILE A 36 -6.28 -20.35 0.43
N GLU A 37 -5.40 -19.94 -0.49
CA GLU A 37 -4.25 -20.72 -0.94
C GLU A 37 -3.07 -20.66 0.06
N ASN A 38 -3.15 -19.78 1.06
CA ASN A 38 -2.14 -19.61 2.13
C ASN A 38 -0.73 -19.34 1.58
N MET A 39 -0.63 -18.71 0.40
CA MET A 39 0.63 -18.32 -0.24
C MET A 39 0.99 -16.85 -0.02
N HIS A 40 0.18 -16.11 0.75
CA HIS A 40 0.35 -14.68 1.01
C HIS A 40 1.62 -14.33 1.81
N GLN A 41 2.45 -15.29 2.20
CA GLN A 41 3.72 -15.09 2.93
C GLN A 41 3.56 -14.25 4.21
N GLY A 42 2.35 -14.25 4.80
CA GLY A 42 1.99 -13.44 5.96
C GLY A 42 1.79 -11.94 5.67
N PHE A 43 1.72 -11.50 4.41
CA PHE A 43 1.14 -10.21 4.08
C PHE A 43 -0.38 -10.26 4.29
N THR A 44 -0.97 -9.16 4.75
CA THR A 44 -2.39 -9.12 5.17
C THR A 44 -3.19 -8.00 4.52
N HIS A 45 -2.53 -6.99 3.95
CA HIS A 45 -3.16 -5.83 3.33
C HIS A 45 -2.49 -5.51 1.99
N VAL A 46 -3.26 -4.95 1.08
CA VAL A 46 -2.79 -4.39 -0.19
C VAL A 46 -3.20 -2.92 -0.28
N PHE A 47 -2.30 -2.10 -0.79
CA PHE A 47 -2.56 -0.71 -1.16
C PHE A 47 -2.18 -0.55 -2.63
N GLU A 48 -3.11 -0.06 -3.44
CA GLU A 48 -2.92 0.19 -4.87
C GLU A 48 -3.07 1.69 -5.10
N SER A 49 -2.09 2.28 -5.78
CA SER A 49 -2.15 3.67 -6.25
C SER A 49 -1.86 3.70 -7.75
N THR A 50 -2.74 4.34 -8.51
CA THR A 50 -2.60 4.49 -9.96
C THR A 50 -2.03 5.86 -10.26
N PHE A 51 -1.00 5.90 -11.12
CA PHE A 51 -0.37 7.13 -11.59
C PHE A 51 -0.39 7.17 -13.12
N GLU A 52 -0.44 8.37 -13.69
CA GLU A 52 -0.41 8.55 -15.14
C GLU A 52 0.98 8.28 -15.74
N SER A 53 2.05 8.43 -14.94
CA SER A 53 3.44 8.27 -15.38
C SER A 53 4.37 7.86 -14.25
N THR A 54 5.60 7.49 -14.61
CA THR A 54 6.70 7.23 -13.67
C THR A 54 7.15 8.49 -12.94
N GLU A 55 7.03 9.65 -13.58
CA GLU A 55 7.32 10.95 -12.97
C GLU A 55 6.30 11.27 -11.87
N GLY A 56 5.02 10.93 -12.07
CA GLY A 56 3.99 11.06 -11.03
C GLY A 56 4.28 10.20 -9.80
N ILE A 57 4.84 9.00 -9.97
CA ILE A 57 5.31 8.15 -8.85
C ILE A 57 6.44 8.86 -8.09
N LYS A 58 7.40 9.44 -8.81
CA LYS A 58 8.52 10.16 -8.19
C LYS A 58 8.03 11.38 -7.40
N GLU A 59 7.18 12.20 -7.98
CA GLU A 59 6.59 13.37 -7.32
C GLU A 59 5.82 12.97 -6.06
N TYR A 60 5.06 11.87 -6.13
CA TYR A 60 4.37 11.30 -4.99
C TYR A 60 5.34 10.86 -3.88
N ILE A 61 6.43 10.16 -4.22
CA ILE A 61 7.41 9.67 -3.23
C ILE A 61 8.11 10.84 -2.52
N GLU A 62 8.45 11.90 -3.26
CA GLU A 62 9.13 13.08 -2.76
C GLU A 62 8.20 14.06 -2.03
N HIS A 63 6.88 13.90 -2.16
CA HIS A 63 5.90 14.82 -1.56
C HIS A 63 5.99 14.80 -0.02
N PRO A 64 6.08 15.96 0.66
CA PRO A 64 6.24 16.03 2.11
C PRO A 64 5.19 15.23 2.89
N ALA A 65 3.93 15.27 2.45
CA ALA A 65 2.85 14.52 3.10
C ALA A 65 3.00 12.99 2.97
N HIS A 66 3.59 12.51 1.86
CA HIS A 66 3.92 11.08 1.73
C HIS A 66 5.10 10.72 2.63
N VAL A 67 6.14 11.56 2.68
CA VAL A 67 7.31 11.34 3.55
C VAL A 67 6.90 11.28 5.03
N GLU A 68 6.06 12.20 5.48
CA GLU A 68 5.49 12.19 6.83
C GLU A 68 4.73 10.89 7.12
N PHE A 69 3.84 10.48 6.21
CA PHE A 69 3.11 9.22 6.35
C PHE A 69 4.04 8.01 6.37
N ALA A 70 5.01 7.92 5.46
CA ALA A 70 5.95 6.81 5.39
C ALA A 70 6.78 6.69 6.69
N ASN A 71 7.18 7.83 7.28
CA ASN A 71 7.89 7.86 8.56
C ASN A 71 7.05 7.34 9.73
N GLU A 72 5.72 7.53 9.71
CA GLU A 72 4.82 6.98 10.72
C GLU A 72 4.45 5.52 10.45
N PHE A 73 4.27 5.17 9.17
CA PHE A 73 3.68 3.91 8.74
C PHE A 73 4.69 2.77 8.63
N LEU A 74 5.86 3.02 8.02
CA LEU A 74 6.86 1.96 7.83
C LEU A 74 7.35 1.32 9.14
N PRO A 75 7.57 2.06 10.25
CA PRO A 75 8.01 1.46 11.51
C PRO A 75 6.99 0.54 12.18
N VAL A 76 5.70 0.63 11.84
CA VAL A 76 4.66 -0.24 12.40
C VAL A 76 4.41 -1.50 11.56
N LEU A 77 5.09 -1.66 10.42
CA LEU A 77 5.00 -2.84 9.57
C LEU A 77 6.02 -3.89 9.99
N GLU A 78 5.59 -5.15 10.09
CA GLU A 78 6.52 -6.28 10.20
C GLU A 78 7.31 -6.49 8.89
N LYS A 79 6.67 -6.22 7.75
CA LYS A 79 7.25 -6.31 6.40
C LYS A 79 6.48 -5.47 5.40
N ALA A 80 7.17 -5.04 4.35
CA ALA A 80 6.59 -4.32 3.22
C ALA A 80 7.10 -4.89 1.88
N LEU A 81 6.24 -4.90 0.87
CA LEU A 81 6.59 -5.20 -0.52
C LEU A 81 6.01 -4.09 -1.39
N ILE A 82 6.86 -3.41 -2.14
CA ILE A 82 6.49 -2.31 -3.03
C ILE A 82 6.83 -2.73 -4.46
N ILE A 83 5.87 -2.61 -5.37
CA ILE A 83 6.02 -2.97 -6.79
C ILE A 83 5.43 -1.86 -7.63
N ASP A 84 6.29 -1.18 -8.40
CA ASP A 84 5.87 -0.27 -9.45
C ASP A 84 5.81 -1.04 -10.78
N TYR A 85 4.68 -0.95 -11.48
CA TYR A 85 4.49 -1.67 -12.73
C TYR A 85 3.63 -0.88 -13.72
N LYS A 86 3.80 -1.19 -15.01
CA LYS A 86 2.90 -0.73 -16.07
C LYS A 86 1.92 -1.86 -16.40
N PRO A 87 0.60 -1.69 -16.17
CA PRO A 87 -0.38 -2.70 -16.52
C PRO A 87 -0.27 -3.05 -18.01
N THR A 88 -0.11 -4.33 -18.31
CA THR A 88 -0.02 -4.84 -19.69
C THR A 88 -1.08 -5.91 -19.84
N SER A 89 -2.01 -5.70 -20.76
CA SER A 89 -3.00 -6.72 -21.11
C SER A 89 -2.31 -7.87 -21.83
N VAL A 90 -2.56 -9.09 -21.37
CA VAL A 90 -2.13 -10.31 -22.06
C VAL A 90 -3.35 -10.82 -22.82
N ASN A 91 -3.25 -10.84 -24.15
CA ASN A 91 -4.29 -11.32 -25.06
C ASN A 91 -4.02 -12.79 -25.44
#